data_AF-X0PJT8-F1
#
_entry.id   AF-X0PJT8-F1
#
_cell.length_a   1.000
_cell.length_b   1.000
_cell.length_c   1.000
_cell.angle_alpha   90.00
_cell.angle_beta   90.00
_cell.angle_gamma   90.00
#
_symmetry.space_group_name_H-M   'P 1'
#
loop_
_entity.id
_entity.type
_entity.pdbx_description
1 polymer ?
#
loop_
_entity_poly.entity_id
_entity_poly.type
_entity_poly.pdbx_seq_one_letter_code
_entity_poly.pdbx_strand_id
1 'polypeptide(L)'
;MMKTNLQFFADPSNDPEPTDPKPTSSDPAQDPKDPKPSGKTYTQDDIGKMMAAKAKEVESNLKDDFEKTLRQKEQEWLEKGEKRAGMNASEKAQADLEEQRQALKEQQDRLQEKLDEANRKDALAATKTALTDKHIPAEFAEFISDVKEDVRNNNLDKFTNLFNKAVQEAVEKKVTGNQSPQNGGQQFNASMTREDFAQMSLEEQTNLYRQNPDLYNKLK
;
A
#
# COMPACT_ATOMS: atom_id res chain seq x y z
N MET A 1 38.48 15.78 -34.75
CA MET A 1 38.15 14.39 -35.16
C MET A 1 38.88 13.44 -34.24
N MET A 2 38.15 12.50 -33.60
CA MET A 2 38.49 11.10 -33.24
C MET A 2 37.42 10.66 -32.22
N LYS A 3 36.38 9.93 -32.65
CA LYS A 3 36.22 8.46 -32.78
C LYS A 3 35.36 7.93 -31.62
N THR A 4 34.08 7.74 -31.92
CA THR A 4 33.04 7.10 -31.10
C THR A 4 33.22 5.59 -31.10
N ASN A 5 33.17 4.96 -29.93
CA ASN A 5 33.07 3.50 -29.78
C ASN A 5 31.59 3.09 -29.81
N LEU A 6 31.09 2.72 -30.99
CA LEU A 6 29.89 1.90 -31.16
C LEU A 6 30.30 0.65 -31.94
N GLN A 7 30.35 -0.50 -31.25
CA GLN A 7 30.45 -1.87 -31.76
C GLN A 7 30.86 -2.76 -30.55
N PHE A 8 30.27 -3.90 -30.21
CA PHE A 8 29.59 -4.91 -31.02
C PHE A 8 28.65 -5.73 -30.11
N PHE A 9 27.36 -5.77 -30.45
CA PHE A 9 26.47 -6.90 -30.18
C PHE A 9 26.63 -7.86 -31.38
N ALA A 10 27.14 -9.06 -31.16
CA ALA A 10 26.90 -10.23 -32.02
C ALA A 10 27.36 -11.50 -31.29
N ASP A 11 26.36 -12.34 -31.00
CA ASP A 11 26.43 -13.70 -30.47
C ASP A 11 27.04 -14.69 -31.49
N PRO A 12 27.42 -15.92 -31.09
CA PRO A 12 26.87 -17.06 -31.81
C PRO A 12 26.43 -18.22 -30.90
N SER A 13 25.11 -18.46 -30.91
CA SER A 13 24.42 -19.73 -31.20
C SER A 13 25.03 -21.06 -30.74
N ASN A 14 24.28 -21.80 -29.90
CA ASN A 14 23.78 -23.15 -30.23
C ASN A 14 22.79 -23.69 -29.18
N ASP A 15 21.54 -23.87 -29.60
CA ASP A 15 20.44 -24.62 -28.97
C ASP A 15 20.65 -26.16 -29.07
N PRO A 16 19.97 -26.99 -28.24
CA PRO A 16 18.62 -27.50 -28.59
C PRO A 16 17.61 -27.63 -27.42
N GLU A 17 16.39 -27.10 -27.64
CA GLU A 17 15.01 -27.65 -27.52
C GLU A 17 14.67 -28.89 -26.63
N PRO A 18 13.37 -29.26 -26.39
CA PRO A 18 12.08 -28.52 -26.46
C PRO A 18 11.08 -28.85 -25.32
N THR A 19 9.99 -28.08 -25.13
CA THR A 19 8.63 -28.62 -24.82
C THR A 19 7.54 -27.56 -25.04
N ASP A 20 6.65 -27.83 -25.98
CA ASP A 20 5.32 -27.21 -26.22
C ASP A 20 4.30 -27.63 -25.13
N PRO A 21 3.15 -26.92 -24.88
CA PRO A 21 2.10 -26.73 -25.90
C PRO A 21 1.28 -25.40 -25.90
N LYS A 22 0.92 -24.98 -27.12
CA LYS A 22 -0.22 -24.16 -27.68
C LYS A 22 -1.61 -24.36 -26.98
N PRO A 23 -2.74 -23.59 -27.17
CA PRO A 23 -3.18 -22.52 -28.14
C PRO A 23 -3.76 -21.22 -27.47
N THR A 24 -4.26 -20.14 -28.09
CA THR A 24 -5.18 -19.99 -29.24
C THR A 24 -5.31 -18.51 -29.65
N SER A 25 -5.68 -18.33 -30.93
CA SER A 25 -6.14 -17.18 -31.69
C SER A 25 -6.95 -16.06 -31.03
N SER A 26 -6.74 -14.83 -31.52
CA SER A 26 -7.81 -13.97 -32.03
C SER A 26 -7.25 -12.75 -32.79
N ASP A 27 -7.63 -12.66 -34.07
CA ASP A 27 -7.70 -11.43 -34.86
C ASP A 27 -9.12 -11.49 -35.47
N PRO A 28 -9.89 -10.39 -35.60
CA PRO A 28 -9.67 -9.52 -36.76
C PRO A 28 -10.15 -8.05 -36.62
N ALA A 29 -9.59 -7.15 -37.42
CA ALA A 29 -10.23 -5.87 -37.74
C ALA A 29 -10.21 -5.59 -39.26
N GLN A 30 -11.30 -5.00 -39.74
CA GLN A 30 -11.86 -5.07 -41.10
C GLN A 30 -11.34 -4.03 -42.11
N ASP A 31 -11.59 -4.38 -43.37
CA ASP A 31 -11.50 -3.70 -44.69
C ASP A 31 -11.70 -2.16 -44.76
N PRO A 32 -11.01 -1.45 -45.68
CA PRO A 32 -11.24 -0.04 -46.01
C PRO A 32 -12.10 0.14 -47.28
N LYS A 33 -12.95 1.17 -47.34
CA LYS A 33 -13.35 1.86 -48.59
C LYS A 33 -14.31 3.04 -48.32
N ASP A 34 -13.92 4.23 -48.79
CA ASP A 34 -14.79 5.14 -49.57
C ASP A 34 -14.01 6.35 -50.14
N PRO A 35 -14.54 7.15 -51.10
CA PRO A 35 -13.83 7.50 -52.34
C PRO A 35 -13.38 8.98 -52.48
N LYS A 36 -12.61 9.19 -53.54
CA LYS A 36 -11.87 10.40 -54.02
C LYS A 36 -12.73 11.69 -54.18
N PRO A 37 -12.29 12.86 -53.68
CA PRO A 37 -12.87 14.14 -54.06
C PRO A 37 -12.13 14.80 -55.24
N SER A 38 -12.92 15.37 -56.15
CA SER A 38 -12.49 16.22 -57.26
C SER A 38 -11.86 17.51 -56.73
N GLY A 39 -10.60 17.76 -57.09
CA GLY A 39 -9.86 18.97 -56.73
C GLY A 39 -8.86 19.34 -57.82
N LYS A 40 -8.68 20.63 -58.07
CA LYS A 40 -7.81 21.24 -59.10
C LYS A 40 -6.47 20.49 -59.21
N THR A 41 -6.13 19.99 -60.40
CA THR A 41 -4.85 19.32 -60.63
C THR A 41 -3.77 20.39 -60.79
N TYR A 42 -2.96 20.59 -59.76
CA TYR A 42 -1.77 21.45 -59.83
C TYR A 42 -0.67 20.76 -60.63
N THR A 43 0.05 21.52 -61.48
CA THR A 43 1.22 20.96 -62.16
C THR A 43 2.38 20.79 -61.18
N GLN A 44 3.31 19.89 -61.48
CA GLN A 44 4.49 19.68 -60.65
C GLN A 44 5.32 20.97 -60.48
N ASP A 45 5.32 21.85 -61.49
CA ASP A 45 5.99 23.15 -61.45
C ASP A 45 5.28 24.14 -60.50
N ASP A 46 3.94 24.15 -60.50
CA ASP A 46 3.15 24.99 -59.58
C ASP A 46 3.36 24.58 -58.12
N ILE A 47 3.45 23.27 -57.85
CA ILE A 47 3.77 22.74 -56.52
C ILE A 47 5.20 23.11 -56.11
N GLY A 48 6.15 23.04 -57.04
CA GLY A 48 7.55 23.43 -56.82
C GLY A 48 7.68 24.90 -56.43
N LYS A 49 6.99 25.80 -57.13
CA LYS A 49 6.97 27.24 -56.82
C LYS A 49 6.30 27.52 -55.48
N MET A 50 5.20 26.86 -55.16
CA MET A 50 4.52 27.00 -53.87
C MET A 50 5.38 26.50 -52.70
N MET A 51 6.07 25.37 -52.87
CA MET A 51 7.00 24.82 -51.87
C MET A 51 8.21 25.74 -51.68
N ALA A 52 8.79 26.30 -52.74
CA ALA A 52 9.91 27.23 -52.65
C ALA A 52 9.51 28.55 -51.96
N ALA A 53 8.32 29.09 -52.28
CA ALA A 53 7.79 30.27 -51.62
C ALA A 53 7.55 30.01 -50.12
N LYS A 54 6.95 28.87 -49.78
CA LYS A 54 6.72 28.47 -48.40
C LYS A 54 8.02 28.20 -47.64
N ALA A 55 9.02 27.60 -48.29
CA ALA A 55 10.35 27.40 -47.70
C ALA A 55 11.02 28.74 -47.37
N LYS A 56 10.93 29.72 -48.27
CA LYS A 56 11.48 31.07 -48.04
C LYS A 56 10.74 31.83 -46.94
N GLU A 57 9.41 31.70 -46.89
CA GLU A 57 8.59 32.29 -45.83
C GLU A 57 8.93 31.66 -44.46
N VAL A 58 9.04 30.33 -44.40
CA VAL A 58 9.46 29.60 -43.20
C VAL A 58 10.87 30.03 -42.79
N GLU A 59 11.83 30.12 -43.72
CA GLU A 59 13.19 30.57 -43.41
C GLU A 59 13.23 32.01 -42.88
N SER A 60 12.41 32.91 -43.45
CA SER A 60 12.28 34.29 -42.96
C SER A 60 11.71 34.31 -41.54
N ASN A 61 10.61 33.61 -41.32
CA ASN A 61 9.95 33.56 -40.01
C ASN A 61 10.88 32.95 -38.94
N LEU A 62 11.65 31.91 -39.28
CA LEU A 62 12.64 31.32 -38.37
C LEU A 62 13.77 32.30 -38.05
N LYS A 63 14.25 33.08 -39.03
CA LYS A 63 15.28 34.10 -38.78
C LYS A 63 14.74 35.21 -37.89
N ASP A 64 13.52 35.68 -38.16
CA ASP A 64 12.88 36.74 -37.38
C ASP A 64 12.63 36.27 -35.93
N ASP A 65 12.12 35.05 -35.74
CA ASP A 65 11.93 34.46 -34.41
C ASP A 65 13.25 34.24 -33.67
N PHE A 66 14.29 33.80 -34.38
CA PHE A 66 15.62 33.63 -33.81
C PHE A 66 16.24 34.96 -33.40
N GLU A 67 16.17 36.00 -34.24
CA GLU A 67 16.64 37.35 -33.90
C GLU A 67 15.85 37.94 -32.72
N LYS A 68 14.54 37.75 -32.68
CA LYS A 68 13.70 38.20 -31.56
C LYS A 68 14.07 37.49 -30.27
N THR A 69 14.26 36.17 -30.32
CA THR A 69 14.67 35.37 -29.15
C THR A 69 16.07 35.77 -28.68
N LEU A 70 16.99 36.01 -29.60
CA LEU A 70 18.34 36.50 -29.28
C LEU A 70 18.29 37.86 -28.59
N ARG A 71 17.53 38.82 -29.14
CA ARG A 71 17.38 40.15 -28.52
C ARG A 71 16.73 40.08 -27.14
N GLN A 72 15.72 39.23 -26.96
CA GLN A 72 15.09 39.02 -25.65
C GLN A 72 16.07 38.44 -24.64
N LYS A 73 16.83 37.42 -25.03
CA LYS A 73 17.88 36.86 -24.17
C LYS A 73 18.95 37.90 -23.86
N GLU A 74 19.44 38.61 -24.87
CA GLU A 74 20.45 39.65 -24.67
C GLU A 74 19.95 40.71 -23.67
N GLN A 75 18.70 41.17 -23.78
CA GLN A 75 18.08 42.07 -22.81
C GLN A 75 17.98 41.45 -21.41
N GLU A 76 17.53 40.20 -21.28
CA GLU A 76 17.48 39.52 -19.97
C GLU A 76 18.86 39.36 -19.33
N TRP A 77 19.89 39.04 -20.13
CA TRP A 77 21.26 38.91 -19.68
C TRP A 77 21.85 40.26 -19.27
N LEU A 78 21.53 41.32 -20.02
CA LEU A 78 21.93 42.69 -19.70
C LEU A 78 21.25 43.17 -18.42
N GLU A 79 19.94 42.96 -18.26
CA GLU A 79 19.18 43.35 -17.07
C GLU A 79 19.63 42.56 -15.84
N LYS A 80 19.91 41.25 -15.96
CA LYS A 80 20.48 40.44 -14.88
C LYS A 80 21.91 40.87 -14.56
N GLY A 81 22.71 41.20 -15.56
CA GLY A 81 24.06 41.73 -15.40
C GLY A 81 24.06 43.08 -14.69
N GLU A 82 23.16 43.97 -15.07
CA GLU A 82 22.97 45.29 -14.47
C GLU A 82 22.44 45.19 -13.05
N LYS A 83 21.45 44.34 -12.76
CA LYS A 83 20.99 44.07 -11.38
C LYS A 83 22.11 43.49 -10.52
N ARG A 84 22.94 42.60 -11.08
CA ARG A 84 24.07 41.99 -10.37
C ARG A 84 25.25 42.93 -10.16
N ALA A 85 25.45 43.87 -11.09
CA ALA A 85 26.47 44.92 -10.99
C ALA A 85 26.00 46.10 -10.13
N GLY A 86 24.69 46.35 -10.10
CA GLY A 86 24.02 47.37 -9.30
C GLY A 86 23.84 46.98 -7.83
N MET A 87 23.83 45.68 -7.52
CA MET A 87 24.04 45.23 -6.15
C MET A 87 25.48 45.55 -5.72
N ASN A 88 25.64 46.33 -4.65
CA ASN A 88 26.97 46.49 -4.06
C ASN A 88 27.42 45.14 -3.47
N ALA A 89 28.73 44.92 -3.30
CA ALA A 89 29.29 43.67 -2.76
C ALA A 89 28.58 43.21 -1.46
N SER A 90 28.09 44.16 -0.67
CA SER A 90 27.28 43.91 0.54
C SER A 90 25.90 43.30 0.26
N GLU A 91 25.18 43.75 -0.77
CA GLU A 91 23.83 43.24 -1.10
C GLU A 91 23.92 41.85 -1.71
N LYS A 92 24.93 41.61 -2.56
CA LYS A 92 25.21 40.28 -3.10
C LYS A 92 25.60 39.29 -1.99
N ALA A 93 26.45 39.71 -1.06
CA ALA A 93 26.80 38.90 0.10
C ALA A 93 25.59 38.60 1.00
N GLN A 94 24.66 39.55 1.16
CA GLN A 94 23.42 39.32 1.90
C GLN A 94 22.49 38.35 1.18
N ALA A 95 22.33 38.48 -0.14
CA ALA A 95 21.52 37.56 -0.94
C ALA A 95 22.08 36.12 -0.90
N ASP A 96 23.39 35.95 -1.08
CA ASP A 96 24.05 34.65 -1.00
C ASP A 96 23.92 34.02 0.40
N LEU A 97 23.96 34.85 1.46
CA LEU A 97 23.80 34.40 2.84
C LEU A 97 22.35 33.98 3.13
N GLU A 98 21.37 34.75 2.65
CA GLU A 98 19.95 34.41 2.81
C GLU A 98 19.59 33.13 2.05
N GLU A 99 20.11 32.96 0.82
CA GLU A 99 19.94 31.72 0.05
C GLU A 99 20.53 30.51 0.81
N GLN A 100 21.73 30.65 1.36
CA GLN A 100 22.33 29.59 2.18
C GLN A 100 21.51 29.29 3.44
N ARG A 101 21.01 30.31 4.13
CA ARG A 101 20.15 30.14 5.31
C ARG A 101 18.87 29.40 4.96
N GLN A 102 18.26 29.76 3.84
CA GLN A 102 17.02 29.15 3.39
C GLN A 102 17.25 27.69 2.96
N ALA A 103 18.32 27.42 2.22
CA ALA A 103 18.71 26.06 1.84
C ALA A 103 19.01 25.18 3.08
N LEU A 104 19.71 25.72 4.08
CA LEU A 104 19.97 25.02 5.34
C LEU A 104 18.69 24.75 6.12
N LYS A 105 17.77 25.73 6.20
CA LYS A 105 16.48 25.56 6.86
C LYS A 105 15.64 24.49 6.18
N GLU A 106 15.53 24.51 4.84
CA GLU A 106 14.83 23.48 4.09
C GLU A 106 15.46 22.09 4.28
N GLN A 107 16.79 22.01 4.33
CA GLN A 107 17.47 20.75 4.62
C GLN A 107 17.16 20.25 6.03
N GLN A 108 17.17 21.14 7.02
CA GLN A 108 16.83 20.82 8.40
C GLN A 108 15.38 20.35 8.52
N ASP A 109 14.44 21.05 7.89
CA ASP A 109 13.02 20.69 7.90
C ASP A 109 12.80 19.31 7.23
N ARG A 110 13.44 19.04 6.08
CA ARG A 110 13.40 17.72 5.43
C ARG A 110 14.01 16.61 6.28
N LEU A 111 15.09 16.90 7.00
CA LEU A 111 15.71 15.91 7.88
C LEU A 111 14.83 15.64 9.10
N GLN A 112 14.20 16.67 9.67
CA GLN A 112 13.28 16.54 10.78
C GLN A 112 12.06 15.71 10.38
N GLU A 113 11.47 16.00 9.22
CA GLU A 113 10.33 15.23 8.70
C GLU A 113 10.68 13.75 8.53
N LYS A 114 11.86 13.44 7.96
CA LYS A 114 12.33 12.06 7.81
C LYS A 114 12.57 11.38 9.15
N LEU A 115 13.12 12.10 10.13
CA LEU A 115 13.33 11.57 11.48
C LEU A 115 12.00 11.25 12.15
N ASP A 116 11.02 12.16 12.04
CA ASP A 116 9.69 11.97 12.60
C ASP A 116 8.96 10.80 11.94
N GLU A 117 9.09 10.64 10.62
CA GLU A 117 8.53 9.50 9.90
C GLU A 117 9.20 8.18 10.31
N ALA A 118 10.53 8.16 10.42
CA ALA A 118 11.28 6.99 10.89
C ALA A 118 10.86 6.61 12.32
N ASN A 119 10.80 7.57 13.23
CA ASN A 119 10.36 7.36 14.61
C ASN A 119 8.93 6.79 14.68
N ARG A 120 8.01 7.26 13.83
CA ARG A 120 6.65 6.70 13.74
C ARG A 120 6.65 5.26 13.22
N LYS A 121 7.44 4.97 12.18
CA LYS A 121 7.58 3.62 11.62
C LYS A 121 8.19 2.65 12.63
N ASP A 122 9.23 3.06 13.34
CA ASP A 122 9.90 2.27 14.36
C ASP A 122 8.97 2.01 15.55
N ALA A 123 8.24 3.04 16.01
CA ALA A 123 7.23 2.89 17.06
C ALA A 123 6.12 1.91 16.66
N LEU A 124 5.66 1.97 15.42
CA LEU A 124 4.63 1.07 14.90
C LEU A 124 5.16 -0.37 14.79
N ALA A 125 6.38 -0.56 14.30
CA ALA A 125 7.02 -1.87 14.24
C ALA A 125 7.23 -2.49 15.62
N ALA A 126 7.69 -1.69 16.59
CA ALA A 126 7.83 -2.11 17.99
C ALA A 126 6.47 -2.52 18.58
N THR A 127 5.42 -1.74 18.34
CA THR A 127 4.06 -2.04 18.79
C THR A 127 3.54 -3.33 18.15
N LYS A 128 3.73 -3.53 16.84
CA LYS A 128 3.34 -4.77 16.14
C LYS A 128 4.02 -6.01 16.73
N THR A 129 5.31 -5.90 17.00
CA THR A 129 6.09 -6.97 17.64
C THR A 129 5.53 -7.29 19.02
N ALA A 130 5.35 -6.28 19.87
CA ALA A 130 4.86 -6.47 21.24
C ALA A 130 3.42 -7.01 21.31
N LEU A 131 2.55 -6.68 20.34
CA LEU A 131 1.22 -7.28 20.21
C LEU A 131 1.30 -8.75 19.79
N THR A 132 2.16 -9.07 18.82
CA THR A 132 2.35 -10.43 18.33
C THR A 132 2.85 -11.35 19.45
N ASP A 133 3.80 -10.88 20.25
CA ASP A 133 4.32 -11.61 21.42
C ASP A 133 3.24 -11.92 22.46
N LYS A 134 2.21 -11.06 22.54
CA LYS A 134 1.04 -11.24 23.42
C LYS A 134 -0.10 -12.02 22.75
N HIS A 135 0.13 -12.59 21.56
CA HIS A 135 -0.87 -13.27 20.74
C HIS A 135 -2.08 -12.41 20.37
N ILE A 136 -1.87 -11.10 20.26
CA ILE A 136 -2.88 -10.13 19.82
C ILE A 136 -2.58 -9.74 18.36
N PRO A 137 -3.59 -9.60 17.49
CA PRO A 137 -3.37 -9.21 16.09
C PRO A 137 -2.56 -7.91 15.94
N ALA A 138 -1.51 -7.96 15.13
CA ALA A 138 -0.61 -6.83 14.88
C ALA A 138 -1.31 -5.63 14.21
N GLU A 139 -2.45 -5.86 13.54
CA GLU A 139 -3.28 -4.79 12.94
C GLU A 139 -3.75 -3.75 13.97
N PHE A 140 -3.86 -4.14 15.26
CA PHE A 140 -4.21 -3.19 16.31
C PHE A 140 -3.13 -2.13 16.58
N ALA A 141 -1.89 -2.36 16.12
CA ALA A 141 -0.80 -1.41 16.31
C ALA A 141 -1.09 -0.03 15.70
N GLU A 142 -1.87 0.03 14.61
CA GLU A 142 -2.23 1.30 13.95
C GLU A 142 -3.06 2.22 14.85
N PHE A 143 -3.74 1.66 15.85
CA PHE A 143 -4.61 2.41 16.76
C PHE A 143 -3.97 2.75 18.11
N ILE A 144 -2.99 1.96 18.55
CA ILE A 144 -2.44 2.07 19.91
C ILE A 144 -0.98 2.53 19.96
N SER A 145 -0.28 2.54 18.82
CA SER A 145 1.12 2.95 18.72
C SER A 145 1.27 4.46 18.98
N ASP A 146 2.35 4.82 19.69
CA ASP A 146 2.77 6.21 19.91
C ASP A 146 4.29 6.31 19.75
N VAL A 147 4.79 7.46 19.28
CA VAL A 147 6.22 7.73 19.15
C VAL A 147 6.90 7.76 20.52
N LYS A 148 6.20 8.24 21.55
CA LYS A 148 6.68 8.23 22.93
C LYS A 148 6.53 6.83 23.51
N GLU A 149 7.66 6.23 23.86
CA GLU A 149 7.74 4.89 24.42
C GLU A 149 6.86 4.69 25.66
N ASP A 150 6.88 5.62 26.62
CA ASP A 150 6.08 5.51 27.85
C ASP A 150 4.57 5.45 27.55
N VAL A 151 4.12 6.27 26.60
CA VAL A 151 2.70 6.32 26.18
C VAL A 151 2.34 5.04 25.45
N ARG A 152 3.20 4.60 24.51
CA ARG A 152 3.03 3.34 23.76
C ARG A 152 2.92 2.14 24.69
N ASN A 153 3.82 2.02 25.68
CA ASN A 153 3.83 0.90 26.61
C ASN A 153 2.57 0.91 27.51
N ASN A 154 2.16 2.08 27.99
CA ASN A 154 0.93 2.23 28.75
C ASN A 154 -0.32 1.85 27.94
N ASN A 155 -0.39 2.27 26.68
CA ASN A 155 -1.47 1.90 25.77
C ASN A 155 -1.50 0.39 25.52
N LEU A 156 -0.33 -0.21 25.29
CA LEU A 156 -0.19 -1.65 25.06
C LEU A 156 -0.70 -2.45 26.26
N ASP A 157 -0.31 -2.09 27.48
CA ASP A 157 -0.72 -2.79 28.69
C ASP A 157 -2.22 -2.65 28.95
N LYS A 158 -2.76 -1.42 28.83
CA LYS A 158 -4.21 -1.19 28.95
C LYS A 158 -5.00 -1.99 27.93
N PHE A 159 -4.59 -1.93 26.66
CA PHE A 159 -5.27 -2.62 25.58
C PHE A 159 -5.22 -4.15 25.78
N THR A 160 -4.05 -4.69 26.10
CA THR A 160 -3.87 -6.12 26.38
C THR A 160 -4.80 -6.61 27.48
N ASN A 161 -4.85 -5.88 28.59
CA ASN A 161 -5.69 -6.25 29.73
C ASN A 161 -7.19 -6.22 29.37
N LEU A 162 -7.64 -5.19 28.66
CA LEU A 162 -9.03 -5.05 28.24
C LEU A 162 -9.42 -6.10 27.19
N PHE A 163 -8.54 -6.37 26.22
CA PHE A 163 -8.75 -7.36 25.18
C PHE A 163 -8.87 -8.76 25.77
N ASN A 164 -7.93 -9.16 26.63
CA ASN A 164 -7.95 -10.47 27.29
C ASN A 164 -9.19 -10.63 28.17
N LYS A 165 -9.58 -9.58 28.91
CA LYS A 165 -10.81 -9.60 29.70
C LYS A 165 -12.05 -9.80 28.82
N ALA A 166 -12.17 -9.06 27.72
CA ALA A 166 -13.30 -9.18 26.81
C ALA A 166 -13.37 -10.56 26.14
N VAL A 167 -12.22 -11.12 25.73
CA VAL A 167 -12.14 -12.47 25.18
C VAL A 167 -12.52 -13.50 26.24
N GLN A 168 -12.02 -13.37 27.46
CA GLN A 168 -12.39 -14.26 28.57
C GLN A 168 -13.89 -14.22 28.86
N GLU A 169 -14.48 -13.04 28.99
CA GLU A 169 -15.93 -12.89 29.19
C GLU A 169 -16.75 -13.49 28.04
N ALA A 170 -16.28 -13.34 26.80
CA ALA A 170 -16.93 -13.93 25.63
C ALA A 170 -16.82 -15.46 25.62
N VAL A 171 -15.65 -16.01 25.97
CA VAL A 171 -15.44 -17.45 26.10
C VAL A 171 -16.27 -18.01 27.25
N GLU A 172 -16.27 -17.38 28.42
CA GLU A 172 -17.10 -17.76 29.56
C GLU A 172 -18.59 -17.78 29.17
N LYS A 173 -19.10 -16.73 28.51
CA LYS A 173 -20.48 -16.71 27.99
C LYS A 173 -20.76 -17.82 26.98
N LYS A 174 -19.79 -18.19 26.14
CA LYS A 174 -19.93 -19.29 25.19
C LYS A 174 -19.91 -20.66 25.86
N VAL A 175 -19.04 -20.85 26.85
CA VAL A 175 -18.88 -22.09 27.61
C VAL A 175 -20.07 -22.30 28.55
N THR A 176 -20.61 -21.22 29.12
CA THR A 176 -21.79 -21.24 29.99
C THR A 176 -23.12 -21.13 29.23
N GLY A 177 -23.09 -20.89 27.92
CA GLY A 177 -24.28 -20.59 27.12
C GLY A 177 -25.33 -21.71 27.17
N ASN A 178 -26.59 -21.33 27.43
CA ASN A 178 -27.92 -22.00 27.36
C ASN A 178 -28.12 -23.51 27.60
N GLN A 179 -27.07 -24.31 27.66
CA GLN A 179 -27.13 -25.71 27.99
C GLN A 179 -25.96 -25.98 28.92
N SER A 180 -26.26 -26.02 30.23
CA SER A 180 -25.52 -26.95 31.09
C SER A 180 -25.44 -28.27 30.33
N PRO A 181 -24.27 -28.96 30.27
CA PRO A 181 -24.24 -30.32 29.76
C PRO A 181 -25.38 -31.03 30.47
N GLN A 182 -26.37 -31.47 29.69
CA GLN A 182 -27.48 -32.23 30.21
C GLN A 182 -26.79 -33.45 30.80
N ASN A 183 -26.61 -33.45 32.13
CA ASN A 183 -26.02 -34.58 32.83
C ASN A 183 -26.81 -35.76 32.26
N GLY A 184 -26.14 -36.64 31.52
CA GLY A 184 -26.77 -37.83 30.95
C GLY A 184 -27.29 -38.78 32.04
N GLY A 185 -27.18 -38.37 33.30
CA GLY A 185 -27.82 -38.98 34.43
C GLY A 185 -29.26 -38.52 34.59
N GLN A 186 -30.20 -39.45 34.44
CA GLN A 186 -31.54 -39.33 35.00
C GLN A 186 -31.43 -38.78 36.44
N GLN A 187 -32.05 -37.64 36.70
CA GLN A 187 -32.16 -37.14 38.07
C GLN A 187 -33.14 -38.04 38.84
N PHE A 188 -32.63 -38.76 39.83
CA PHE A 188 -33.46 -39.58 40.70
C PHE A 188 -33.98 -38.75 41.87
N ASN A 189 -35.29 -38.77 42.09
CA ASN A 189 -35.91 -38.09 43.22
C ASN A 189 -35.54 -38.80 44.53
N ALA A 190 -35.05 -38.05 45.53
CA ALA A 190 -34.70 -38.61 46.85
C ALA A 190 -35.91 -39.17 47.63
N SER A 191 -37.13 -38.86 47.19
CA SER A 191 -38.40 -39.35 47.73
C SER A 191 -38.95 -40.59 47.02
N MET A 192 -38.18 -41.19 46.09
CA MET A 192 -38.59 -42.39 45.35
C MET A 192 -38.83 -43.56 46.31
N THR A 193 -39.87 -44.35 46.04
CA THR A 193 -40.27 -45.50 46.87
C THR A 193 -39.64 -46.81 46.37
N ARG A 194 -39.78 -47.89 47.15
CA ARG A 194 -39.28 -49.22 46.73
C ARG A 194 -40.09 -49.78 45.57
N GLU A 195 -41.37 -49.45 45.53
CA GLU A 195 -42.31 -49.82 44.48
C GLU A 195 -41.91 -49.15 43.16
N ASP A 196 -41.51 -47.88 43.21
CA ASP A 196 -40.99 -47.16 42.05
C ASP A 196 -39.67 -47.79 41.55
N PHE A 197 -38.76 -48.14 42.47
CA PHE A 197 -37.49 -48.81 42.14
C PHE A 197 -37.71 -50.18 41.48
N ALA A 198 -38.69 -50.95 41.92
CA ALA A 198 -39.02 -52.25 41.33
C ALA A 198 -39.59 -52.15 39.91
N GLN A 199 -40.17 -51.01 39.54
CA GLN A 199 -40.66 -50.75 38.19
C GLN A 199 -39.58 -50.21 37.23
N MET A 200 -38.41 -49.82 37.75
CA MET A 200 -37.29 -49.34 36.93
C MET A 200 -36.66 -50.49 36.14
N SER A 201 -36.26 -50.21 34.90
CA SER A 201 -35.47 -51.13 34.10
C SER A 201 -34.08 -51.37 34.71
N LEU A 202 -33.43 -52.48 34.35
CA LEU A 202 -32.09 -52.82 34.84
C LEU A 202 -31.06 -51.73 34.51
N GLU A 203 -31.21 -51.06 33.36
CA GLU A 203 -30.35 -49.96 32.95
C GLU A 203 -30.53 -48.74 33.87
N GLU A 204 -31.78 -48.40 34.21
CA GLU A 204 -32.10 -47.31 35.13
C GLU A 204 -31.64 -47.61 36.57
N GLN A 205 -31.79 -48.86 37.02
CA GLN A 205 -31.27 -49.30 38.32
C GLN A 205 -29.73 -49.22 38.37
N THR A 206 -29.05 -49.59 37.27
CA THR A 206 -27.59 -49.48 37.14
C THR A 206 -27.16 -48.02 37.13
N ASN A 207 -27.90 -47.15 36.47
CA ASN A 207 -27.66 -45.71 36.48
C ASN A 207 -27.89 -45.08 37.87
N LEU A 208 -28.92 -45.52 38.60
CA LEU A 208 -29.16 -45.12 39.99
C LEU A 208 -28.01 -45.54 40.89
N TYR A 209 -27.52 -46.77 40.77
CA TYR A 209 -26.37 -47.24 41.53
C TYR A 209 -25.09 -46.42 41.25
N ARG A 210 -24.84 -46.07 39.98
CA ARG A 210 -23.67 -45.28 39.57
C ARG A 210 -23.73 -43.83 40.04
N GLN A 211 -24.91 -43.22 40.06
CA GLN A 211 -25.09 -41.80 40.36
C GLN A 211 -25.45 -41.53 41.82
N ASN A 212 -26.18 -42.43 42.47
CA ASN A 212 -26.62 -42.30 43.86
C ASN A 212 -26.67 -43.69 44.55
N PRO A 213 -25.52 -44.24 44.93
CA PRO A 213 -25.42 -45.57 45.55
C PRO A 213 -26.13 -45.65 46.91
N ASP A 214 -26.21 -44.55 47.65
CA ASP A 214 -26.92 -44.50 48.94
C ASP A 214 -28.43 -44.66 48.77
N LEU A 215 -29.01 -43.96 47.78
CA LEU A 215 -30.43 -44.12 47.44
C LEU A 215 -30.71 -45.52 46.89
N TYR A 216 -29.86 -46.06 46.01
CA TYR A 216 -29.98 -47.44 45.53
C TYR A 216 -30.02 -48.44 46.69
N ASN A 217 -29.11 -48.32 47.65
CA ASN A 217 -29.05 -49.24 48.79
C ASN A 217 -30.24 -49.12 49.75
N LYS A 218 -30.92 -47.97 49.78
CA LYS A 218 -32.14 -47.75 50.57
C LYS A 218 -33.38 -48.37 49.91
N LEU A 219 -33.41 -48.40 48.57
CA LEU A 219 -34.56 -48.81 47.77
C LEU A 219 -34.52 -50.27 47.29
N LYS A 220 -33.34 -50.89 47.20
CA LYS A 220 -33.19 -52.32 46.87
C LYS A 220 -33.79 -53.28 47.91
#